data_AF-A0A4U0H381-F1
#
_entry.id   AF-A0A4U0H381-F1
#
_cell.length_a   1.000
_cell.length_b   1.000
_cell.length_c   1.000
_cell.angle_alpha   90.00
_cell.angle_beta   90.00
_cell.angle_gamma   90.00
#
_symmetry.space_group_name_H-M   'P 1'
#
loop_
_entity.id
_entity.type
_entity.pdbx_description
1 polymer ?
#
loop_
_entity_poly.entity_id
_entity_poly.type
_entity_poly.pdbx_seq_one_letter_code
_entity_poly.pdbx_strand_id
1 'polypeptide(L)'
;MIYVNAMITMPFRIFVQIYKMNRLLFVIISSFFLRRVWLQWLSRTFRPVSRLLLVMLIMNFLLLVSCGQQAPDNRLSESKMSDLMTEVHLIDGYLSALSKDSAVKVLPVLYEGVFKKYGLDSVSFAENRNYYMGDPDLTERIYGKVKQKLEGYNREIIVEDSLINVRVQDSINRVYRLQKNADDMKNLISNVIVDTTEITYAEFARMFYDYSGLGIQVYGVHIAPVVEVPPIPTTDTIPSVDLNKPIDSSSVEKLPTVLPSGNLRPLSDTGRNIPRTVPNTLRPLQRPKLQ
;
A
#
# COMPACT_ATOMS: atom_id res chain seq x y z
N MET A 1 -30.74 5.86 -25.73
CA MET A 1 -29.28 5.76 -25.51
C MET A 1 -28.68 6.94 -24.74
N ILE A 2 -29.41 8.02 -24.46
CA ILE A 2 -28.91 9.18 -23.68
C ILE A 2 -29.02 8.95 -22.16
N TYR A 3 -30.01 8.18 -21.69
CA TYR A 3 -30.26 7.95 -20.26
C TYR A 3 -29.25 7.02 -19.57
N VAL A 4 -28.60 6.09 -20.29
CA VAL A 4 -27.68 5.12 -19.69
C VAL A 4 -26.33 5.77 -19.32
N ASN A 5 -25.86 6.72 -20.13
CA ASN A 5 -24.61 7.44 -19.85
C ASN A 5 -24.74 8.46 -18.71
N ALA A 6 -25.95 8.94 -18.40
CA ALA A 6 -26.19 9.85 -17.29
C ALA A 6 -26.33 9.13 -15.92
N MET A 7 -26.55 7.81 -15.93
CA MET A 7 -26.82 7.04 -14.71
C MET A 7 -25.54 6.66 -13.93
N ILE A 8 -24.38 6.72 -14.58
CA ILE A 8 -23.09 6.26 -14.01
C ILE A 8 -22.32 7.40 -13.30
N THR A 9 -22.67 8.67 -13.53
CA THR A 9 -21.91 9.83 -13.04
C THR A 9 -22.54 10.58 -11.86
N MET A 10 -23.73 10.18 -11.39
CA MET A 10 -24.41 10.94 -10.33
C MET A 10 -24.05 10.48 -8.91
N PRO A 11 -23.72 11.40 -7.99
CA PRO A 11 -23.46 11.08 -6.59
C PRO A 11 -24.68 10.45 -5.92
N PHE A 12 -24.45 9.41 -5.11
CA PHE A 12 -25.44 8.56 -4.44
C PHE A 12 -26.60 9.32 -3.74
N ARG A 13 -26.36 10.56 -3.29
CA ARG A 13 -27.38 11.44 -2.70
C ARG A 13 -28.49 11.86 -3.67
N ILE A 14 -28.18 12.02 -4.96
CA ILE A 14 -29.16 12.37 -6.00
C ILE A 14 -30.02 11.16 -6.35
N PHE A 15 -29.44 9.95 -6.32
CA PHE A 15 -30.17 8.70 -6.57
C PHE A 15 -31.26 8.44 -5.53
N VAL A 16 -30.96 8.64 -4.24
CA VAL A 16 -31.93 8.53 -3.14
C VAL A 16 -33.03 9.60 -3.24
N GLN A 17 -32.68 10.83 -3.67
CA GLN A 17 -33.64 11.91 -3.92
C GLN A 17 -34.58 11.59 -5.09
N ILE A 18 -34.06 11.11 -6.22
CA ILE A 18 -34.85 10.70 -7.39
C ILE A 18 -35.80 9.55 -7.03
N TYR A 19 -35.34 8.56 -6.27
CA TYR A 19 -36.18 7.44 -5.85
C TYR A 19 -37.31 7.89 -4.91
N LYS A 20 -37.02 8.82 -3.98
CA LYS A 20 -38.01 9.41 -3.08
C LYS A 20 -39.04 10.27 -3.84
N MET A 21 -38.61 11.00 -4.86
CA MET A 21 -39.52 11.77 -5.74
C MET A 21 -40.37 10.86 -6.63
N ASN A 22 -39.82 9.78 -7.18
CA ASN A 22 -40.59 8.80 -7.97
C ASN A 22 -41.63 8.06 -7.13
N ARG A 23 -41.32 7.72 -5.88
CA ARG A 23 -42.28 7.12 -4.94
C ARG A 23 -43.42 8.09 -4.60
N LEU A 24 -43.12 9.37 -4.42
CA LEU A 24 -44.13 10.41 -4.20
C LEU A 24 -45.00 10.63 -5.46
N LEU A 25 -44.38 10.65 -6.65
CA LEU A 25 -45.08 10.76 -7.92
C LEU A 25 -46.01 9.57 -8.14
N PHE A 26 -45.58 8.34 -7.83
CA PHE A 26 -46.41 7.13 -7.91
C PHE A 26 -47.60 7.19 -6.96
N VAL A 27 -47.42 7.70 -5.72
CA VAL A 27 -48.50 7.89 -4.75
C VAL A 27 -49.47 8.99 -5.19
N ILE A 28 -48.98 10.08 -5.79
CA ILE A 28 -49.84 11.15 -6.33
C ILE A 28 -50.62 10.61 -7.52
N ILE A 29 -49.97 9.93 -8.47
CA ILE A 29 -50.63 9.32 -9.63
C ILE A 29 -51.65 8.26 -9.19
N SER A 30 -51.29 7.39 -8.23
CA SER A 30 -52.22 6.39 -7.69
C SER A 30 -53.40 7.06 -6.99
N SER A 31 -53.17 8.09 -6.16
CA SER A 31 -54.24 8.82 -5.49
C SER A 31 -55.18 9.55 -6.47
N PHE A 32 -54.64 10.09 -7.57
CA PHE A 32 -55.42 10.71 -8.64
C PHE A 32 -56.24 9.69 -9.43
N PHE A 33 -55.67 8.49 -9.65
CA PHE A 33 -56.34 7.36 -10.27
C PHE A 33 -57.47 6.82 -9.37
N LEU A 34 -57.22 6.64 -8.07
CA LEU A 34 -58.24 6.26 -7.10
C LEU A 34 -59.38 7.29 -7.02
N ARG A 35 -59.07 8.60 -7.08
CA ARG A 35 -60.09 9.67 -7.11
C ARG A 35 -60.92 9.66 -8.40
N ARG A 36 -60.30 9.42 -9.56
CA ARG A 36 -61.01 9.32 -10.84
C ARG A 36 -61.89 8.07 -10.92
N VAL A 37 -61.41 6.95 -10.37
CA VAL A 37 -62.20 5.72 -10.24
C VAL A 37 -63.40 5.92 -9.31
N TRP A 38 -63.22 6.65 -8.21
CA TRP A 38 -64.31 6.99 -7.28
C TRP A 38 -65.35 7.94 -7.91
N LEU A 39 -64.91 8.94 -8.67
CA LEU A 39 -65.82 9.85 -9.41
C LEU A 39 -66.53 9.15 -10.57
N GLN A 40 -65.90 8.18 -11.24
CA GLN A 40 -66.56 7.36 -12.26
C GLN A 40 -67.56 6.36 -11.67
N TRP A 41 -67.34 5.87 -10.45
CA TRP A 41 -68.24 4.92 -9.77
C TRP A 41 -69.63 5.51 -9.43
N LEU A 42 -69.76 6.84 -9.39
CA LEU A 42 -71.05 7.52 -9.18
C LEU A 42 -71.89 7.66 -10.48
N SER A 43 -71.27 7.46 -11.65
CA SER A 43 -71.96 7.53 -12.94
C SER A 43 -72.17 6.13 -13.49
N ARG A 44 -73.44 5.79 -13.69
CA ARG A 44 -73.95 4.47 -14.04
C ARG A 44 -73.66 4.10 -15.51
N THR A 45 -72.39 4.01 -15.92
CA THR A 45 -71.95 3.56 -17.26
C THR A 45 -70.95 2.39 -17.14
N PHE A 46 -71.41 1.32 -16.50
CA PHE A 46 -70.63 0.14 -16.11
C PHE A 46 -70.59 -0.91 -17.23
N ARG A 47 -69.86 -0.68 -18.34
CA ARG A 47 -69.62 -1.75 -19.35
C ARG A 47 -68.16 -1.91 -19.84
N PRO A 48 -67.31 -0.88 -20.03
CA PRO A 48 -65.93 -1.12 -20.50
C PRO A 48 -64.86 -1.21 -19.39
N VAL A 49 -65.14 -0.73 -18.16
CA VAL A 49 -64.12 -0.65 -17.08
C VAL A 49 -63.69 -2.04 -16.58
N SER A 50 -64.61 -3.01 -16.57
CA SER A 50 -64.32 -4.40 -16.19
C SER A 50 -63.26 -5.06 -17.09
N ARG A 51 -63.29 -4.76 -18.40
CA ARG A 51 -62.33 -5.32 -19.37
C ARG A 51 -60.93 -4.71 -19.19
N LEU A 52 -60.85 -3.42 -18.87
CA LEU A 52 -59.59 -2.69 -18.65
C LEU A 52 -58.88 -3.12 -17.36
N LEU A 53 -59.66 -3.38 -16.29
CA LEU A 53 -59.13 -3.85 -15.01
C LEU A 53 -58.58 -5.28 -15.12
N LEU A 54 -59.26 -6.14 -15.89
CA LEU A 54 -58.83 -7.51 -16.14
C LEU A 54 -57.54 -7.55 -16.99
N VAL A 55 -57.38 -6.67 -17.98
CA VAL A 55 -56.12 -6.53 -18.74
C VAL A 55 -54.97 -6.04 -17.86
N MET A 56 -55.22 -5.09 -16.95
CA MET A 56 -54.21 -4.61 -15.99
C MET A 56 -53.77 -5.71 -15.02
N LEU A 57 -54.72 -6.55 -14.56
CA LEU A 57 -54.45 -7.66 -13.66
C LEU A 57 -53.70 -8.80 -14.37
N ILE A 58 -54.06 -9.11 -15.62
CA ILE A 58 -53.33 -10.06 -16.47
C ILE A 58 -51.91 -9.56 -16.73
N MET A 59 -51.72 -8.27 -17.04
CA MET A 59 -50.39 -7.70 -17.22
C MET A 59 -49.55 -7.81 -15.94
N ASN A 60 -50.12 -7.53 -14.78
CA ASN A 60 -49.43 -7.71 -13.49
C ASN A 60 -49.04 -9.18 -13.23
N PHE A 61 -49.92 -10.12 -13.59
CA PHE A 61 -49.66 -11.55 -13.46
C PHE A 61 -48.56 -12.04 -14.44
N LEU A 62 -48.55 -11.55 -15.68
CA LEU A 62 -47.47 -11.84 -16.64
C LEU A 62 -46.11 -11.31 -16.15
N LEU A 63 -46.09 -10.16 -15.46
CA LEU A 63 -44.89 -9.62 -14.82
C LEU A 63 -44.39 -10.50 -13.66
N LEU A 64 -45.29 -11.16 -12.92
CA LEU A 64 -44.94 -12.07 -11.82
C LEU A 64 -44.39 -13.42 -12.30
N VAL A 65 -44.90 -13.96 -13.42
CA VAL A 65 -44.48 -15.27 -13.95
C VAL A 65 -43.17 -15.21 -14.75
N SER A 66 -42.74 -14.01 -15.18
CA SER A 66 -41.49 -13.84 -15.94
C SER A 66 -40.22 -14.05 -15.11
N CYS A 67 -40.31 -13.98 -13.77
CA CYS A 67 -39.16 -14.05 -12.89
C CYS A 67 -38.94 -15.47 -12.35
N GLY A 68 -38.41 -16.34 -13.20
CA GLY A 68 -37.94 -17.67 -12.82
C GLY A 68 -36.59 -17.94 -13.44
N GLN A 69 -35.51 -17.44 -12.83
CA GLN A 69 -34.14 -17.74 -13.29
C GLN A 69 -33.84 -19.20 -12.93
N GLN A 70 -33.93 -20.10 -13.92
CA GLN A 70 -33.54 -21.49 -13.75
C GLN A 70 -32.02 -21.58 -13.54
N ALA A 71 -31.60 -22.47 -12.64
CA ALA A 71 -30.18 -22.72 -12.39
C ALA A 71 -29.52 -23.35 -13.62
N PRO A 72 -28.32 -22.92 -14.04
CA PRO A 72 -27.61 -23.55 -15.14
C PRO A 72 -27.06 -24.92 -14.74
N ASP A 73 -27.09 -25.88 -15.67
CA ASP A 73 -26.65 -27.27 -15.45
C ASP A 73 -25.14 -27.38 -15.15
N ASN A 74 -24.32 -26.46 -15.68
CA ASN A 74 -22.87 -26.43 -15.49
C ASN A 74 -22.44 -25.34 -14.49
N ARG A 75 -22.91 -25.45 -13.25
CA ARG A 75 -22.65 -24.45 -12.20
C ARG A 75 -21.29 -24.64 -11.52
N LEU A 76 -20.49 -23.59 -11.45
CA LEU A 76 -19.30 -23.54 -10.60
C LEU A 76 -19.69 -23.47 -9.12
N SER A 77 -18.88 -24.03 -8.22
CA SER A 77 -19.05 -23.80 -6.78
C SER A 77 -18.75 -22.34 -6.42
N GLU A 78 -19.32 -21.84 -5.32
CA GLU A 78 -19.07 -20.46 -4.86
C GLU A 78 -17.57 -20.15 -4.70
N SER A 79 -16.78 -21.13 -4.21
CA SER A 79 -15.33 -20.95 -4.08
C SER A 79 -14.68 -20.76 -5.45
N LYS A 80 -14.93 -21.68 -6.40
CA LYS A 80 -14.36 -21.59 -7.75
C LYS A 80 -14.81 -20.33 -8.48
N MET A 81 -16.05 -19.90 -8.27
CA MET A 81 -16.54 -18.63 -8.82
C MET A 81 -15.80 -17.44 -8.21
N SER A 82 -15.52 -17.44 -6.91
CA SER A 82 -14.72 -16.38 -6.28
C SER A 82 -13.28 -16.36 -6.81
N ASP A 83 -12.66 -17.52 -7.01
CA ASP A 83 -11.32 -17.63 -7.62
C ASP A 83 -11.30 -17.10 -9.06
N LEU A 84 -12.28 -17.52 -9.86
CA LEU A 84 -12.47 -17.08 -11.24
C LEU A 84 -12.66 -15.56 -11.32
N MET A 85 -13.56 -15.00 -10.50
CA MET A 85 -13.81 -13.55 -10.49
C MET A 85 -12.59 -12.76 -10.01
N THR A 86 -11.82 -13.29 -9.06
CA THR A 86 -10.54 -12.69 -8.65
C THR A 86 -9.57 -12.60 -9.83
N GLU A 87 -9.43 -13.65 -10.65
CA GLU A 87 -8.58 -13.62 -11.84
C GLU A 87 -9.09 -12.68 -12.92
N VAL A 88 -10.40 -12.66 -13.16
CA VAL A 88 -11.03 -11.73 -14.09
C VAL A 88 -10.73 -10.29 -13.70
N HIS A 89 -10.87 -9.93 -12.42
CA HIS A 89 -10.54 -8.58 -11.94
C HIS A 89 -9.06 -8.25 -12.02
N LEU A 90 -8.17 -9.24 -11.85
CA LEU A 90 -6.73 -9.03 -12.02
C LEU A 90 -6.39 -8.74 -13.49
N ILE A 91 -7.02 -9.47 -14.42
CA ILE A 91 -6.89 -9.24 -15.86
C ILE A 91 -7.44 -7.87 -16.23
N ASP A 92 -8.63 -7.51 -15.75
CA ASP A 92 -9.21 -6.19 -16.01
C ASP A 92 -8.33 -5.07 -15.46
N GLY A 93 -7.74 -5.26 -14.27
CA GLY A 93 -6.76 -4.35 -13.69
C GLY A 93 -5.54 -4.19 -14.59
N TYR A 94 -4.96 -5.29 -15.07
CA TYR A 94 -3.83 -5.27 -16.00
C TYR A 94 -4.18 -4.57 -17.32
N LEU A 95 -5.33 -4.89 -17.91
CA LEU A 95 -5.81 -4.30 -19.15
C LEU A 95 -6.07 -2.79 -19.01
N SER A 96 -6.52 -2.34 -17.84
CA SER A 96 -6.76 -0.92 -17.56
C SER A 96 -5.47 -0.08 -17.55
N ALA A 97 -4.32 -0.71 -17.31
CA ALA A 97 -3.02 -0.06 -17.34
C ALA A 97 -2.40 0.04 -18.75
N LEU A 98 -2.96 -0.70 -19.72
CA LEU A 98 -2.49 -0.69 -21.12
C LEU A 98 -3.19 0.40 -21.94
N SER A 99 -2.57 0.78 -23.07
CA SER A 99 -3.24 1.58 -24.09
C SER A 99 -4.39 0.76 -24.70
N LYS A 100 -5.45 1.46 -25.16
CA LYS A 100 -6.66 0.82 -25.69
C LYS A 100 -6.36 -0.19 -26.81
N ASP A 101 -5.50 0.18 -27.75
CA ASP A 101 -5.15 -0.65 -28.91
C ASP A 101 -4.40 -1.91 -28.49
N SER A 102 -3.51 -1.79 -27.50
CA SER A 102 -2.81 -2.94 -26.92
C SER A 102 -3.75 -3.84 -26.13
N ALA A 103 -4.63 -3.26 -25.31
CA ALA A 103 -5.59 -3.99 -24.50
C ALA A 103 -6.51 -4.87 -25.36
N VAL A 104 -7.06 -4.33 -26.46
CA VAL A 104 -7.93 -5.08 -27.39
C VAL A 104 -7.21 -6.30 -27.99
N LYS A 105 -5.91 -6.18 -28.31
CA LYS A 105 -5.13 -7.26 -28.89
C LYS A 105 -4.88 -8.41 -27.92
N VAL A 106 -4.64 -8.12 -26.64
CA VAL A 106 -4.28 -9.13 -25.63
C VAL A 106 -5.50 -9.70 -24.90
N LEU A 107 -6.60 -8.95 -24.80
CA LEU A 107 -7.86 -9.34 -24.15
C LEU A 107 -8.30 -10.80 -24.45
N PRO A 108 -8.45 -11.24 -25.72
CA PRO A 108 -8.95 -12.59 -25.99
C PRO A 108 -8.03 -13.69 -25.46
N VAL A 109 -6.71 -13.49 -25.53
CA VAL A 109 -5.72 -14.46 -25.06
C VAL A 109 -5.76 -14.61 -23.54
N LEU A 110 -5.87 -13.49 -22.81
CA LEU A 110 -5.94 -13.51 -21.35
C LEU A 110 -7.22 -14.21 -20.86
N TYR A 111 -8.38 -13.84 -21.42
CA TYR A 111 -9.65 -14.44 -21.05
C TYR A 111 -9.75 -15.92 -21.45
N GLU A 112 -9.22 -16.31 -22.61
CA GLU A 112 -9.14 -17.71 -23.03
C GLU A 112 -8.32 -18.56 -22.04
N GLY A 113 -7.21 -18.02 -21.52
CA GLY A 113 -6.40 -18.69 -20.50
C GLY A 113 -7.18 -18.98 -19.22
N VAL A 114 -7.97 -18.00 -18.75
CA VAL A 114 -8.82 -18.16 -17.57
C VAL A 114 -9.95 -19.17 -17.85
N PHE A 115 -10.64 -19.04 -18.97
CA PHE A 115 -11.72 -19.96 -19.32
C PHE A 115 -11.24 -21.41 -19.40
N LYS A 116 -10.06 -21.66 -19.99
CA LYS A 116 -9.42 -22.98 -20.00
C LYS A 116 -9.09 -23.48 -18.60
N LYS A 117 -8.55 -22.62 -17.72
CA LYS A 117 -8.21 -22.99 -16.34
C LYS A 117 -9.41 -23.49 -15.54
N TYR A 118 -10.58 -22.89 -15.76
CA TYR A 118 -11.82 -23.24 -15.04
C TYR A 118 -12.75 -24.19 -15.81
N GLY A 119 -12.35 -24.67 -17.00
CA GLY A 119 -13.16 -25.57 -17.83
C GLY A 119 -14.46 -24.94 -18.32
N LEU A 120 -14.42 -23.63 -18.61
CA LEU A 120 -15.55 -22.83 -19.02
C LEU A 120 -15.47 -22.42 -20.48
N ASP A 121 -16.63 -22.27 -21.11
CA ASP A 121 -16.80 -21.52 -22.34
C ASP A 121 -17.37 -20.12 -22.03
N SER A 122 -17.24 -19.19 -22.98
CA SER A 122 -17.82 -17.85 -22.95
C SER A 122 -19.30 -17.83 -22.57
N VAL A 123 -20.09 -18.77 -23.10
CA VAL A 123 -21.52 -18.91 -22.79
C VAL A 123 -21.72 -19.39 -21.37
N SER A 124 -21.05 -20.47 -20.97
CA SER A 124 -21.13 -21.00 -19.60
C SER A 124 -20.65 -20.00 -18.56
N PHE A 125 -19.66 -19.17 -18.87
CA PHE A 125 -19.23 -18.06 -18.02
C PHE A 125 -20.34 -17.02 -17.84
N ALA A 126 -20.99 -16.61 -18.94
CA ALA A 126 -22.08 -15.64 -18.88
C ALA A 126 -23.27 -16.19 -18.05
N GLU A 127 -23.60 -17.47 -18.19
CA GLU A 127 -24.65 -18.13 -17.40
C GLU A 127 -24.30 -18.18 -15.91
N ASN A 128 -23.08 -18.63 -15.58
CA ASN A 128 -22.60 -18.66 -14.19
C ASN A 128 -22.58 -17.26 -13.59
N ARG A 129 -22.08 -16.27 -14.33
CA ARG A 129 -22.09 -14.87 -13.90
C ARG A 129 -23.51 -14.39 -13.64
N ASN A 130 -24.44 -14.60 -14.57
CA ASN A 130 -25.82 -14.15 -14.41
C ASN A 130 -26.50 -14.82 -13.20
N TYR A 131 -26.21 -16.10 -12.94
CA TYR A 131 -26.71 -16.80 -11.76
C TYR A 131 -26.21 -16.17 -10.45
N TYR A 132 -24.90 -15.93 -10.33
CA TYR A 132 -24.31 -15.37 -9.10
C TYR A 132 -24.59 -13.87 -8.92
N MET A 133 -24.73 -13.12 -10.02
CA MET A 133 -25.01 -11.68 -10.00
C MET A 133 -26.51 -11.36 -9.99
N GLY A 134 -27.38 -12.34 -10.20
CA GLY A 134 -28.83 -12.18 -10.18
C GLY A 134 -29.43 -12.11 -8.78
N ASP A 135 -28.72 -12.64 -7.79
CA ASP A 135 -29.10 -12.61 -6.38
C ASP A 135 -28.11 -11.73 -5.57
N PRO A 136 -28.59 -10.64 -4.94
CA PRO A 136 -27.76 -9.75 -4.13
C PRO A 136 -27.01 -10.47 -3.00
N ASP A 137 -27.62 -11.45 -2.35
CA ASP A 137 -27.02 -12.14 -1.19
C ASP A 137 -25.87 -13.05 -1.64
N LEU A 138 -26.04 -13.73 -2.78
CA LEU A 138 -24.99 -14.51 -3.44
C LEU A 138 -23.85 -13.60 -3.91
N THR A 139 -24.21 -12.47 -4.51
CA THR A 139 -23.25 -11.46 -5.01
C THR A 139 -22.35 -10.97 -3.88
N GLU A 140 -22.94 -10.58 -2.74
CA GLU A 140 -22.20 -10.10 -1.57
C GLU A 140 -21.20 -11.14 -1.07
N ARG A 141 -21.60 -12.41 -0.97
CA ARG A 141 -20.70 -13.50 -0.53
C ARG A 141 -19.53 -13.71 -1.48
N ILE A 142 -19.78 -13.72 -2.79
CA ILE A 142 -18.74 -13.90 -3.80
C ILE A 142 -17.76 -12.73 -3.76
N TYR A 143 -18.26 -11.49 -3.82
CA TYR A 143 -17.40 -10.31 -3.80
C TYR A 143 -16.68 -10.10 -2.47
N GLY A 144 -17.27 -10.52 -1.34
CA GLY A 144 -16.58 -10.54 -0.05
C GLY A 144 -15.32 -11.41 -0.09
N LYS A 145 -15.42 -12.63 -0.66
CA LYS A 145 -14.27 -13.53 -0.86
C LYS A 145 -13.26 -12.96 -1.85
N VAL A 146 -13.73 -12.38 -2.96
CA VAL A 146 -12.85 -11.73 -3.96
C VAL A 146 -12.05 -10.61 -3.32
N LYS A 147 -12.71 -9.72 -2.58
CA LYS A 147 -12.06 -8.61 -1.86
C LYS A 147 -11.00 -9.12 -0.89
N GLN A 148 -11.32 -10.14 -0.10
CA GLN A 148 -10.37 -10.72 0.85
C GLN A 148 -9.11 -11.26 0.15
N LYS A 149 -9.26 -11.90 -1.01
CA LYS A 149 -8.13 -12.40 -1.81
C LYS A 149 -7.26 -11.27 -2.35
N LEU A 150 -7.89 -10.25 -2.94
CA LEU A 150 -7.17 -9.08 -3.46
C LEU A 150 -6.42 -8.33 -2.34
N GLU A 151 -7.03 -8.17 -1.16
CA GLU A 151 -6.36 -7.59 0.01
C GLU A 151 -5.21 -8.48 0.52
N GLY A 152 -5.30 -9.79 0.35
CA GLY A 152 -4.21 -10.73 0.57
C GLY A 152 -3.01 -10.43 -0.34
N TYR A 153 -3.24 -10.42 -1.66
CA TYR A 153 -2.20 -10.13 -2.65
C TYR A 153 -1.56 -8.75 -2.45
N ASN A 154 -2.37 -7.73 -2.18
CA ASN A 154 -1.85 -6.37 -1.96
C ASN A 154 -0.95 -6.29 -0.73
N ARG A 155 -1.30 -6.99 0.37
CA ARG A 155 -0.45 -7.02 1.57
C ARG A 155 0.88 -7.70 1.30
N GLU A 156 0.88 -8.80 0.57
CA GLU A 156 2.10 -9.52 0.18
C GLU A 156 3.04 -8.62 -0.63
N ILE A 157 2.51 -7.93 -1.64
CA ILE A 157 3.27 -6.98 -2.47
C ILE A 157 3.85 -5.84 -1.63
N ILE A 158 3.07 -5.26 -0.72
CA ILE A 158 3.54 -4.16 0.15
C ILE A 158 4.69 -4.62 1.06
N VAL A 159 4.60 -5.84 1.61
CA VAL A 159 5.66 -6.38 2.45
C VAL A 159 6.94 -6.56 1.64
N GLU A 160 6.84 -7.13 0.44
CA GLU A 160 8.00 -7.32 -0.44
C GLU A 160 8.65 -5.98 -0.83
N ASP A 161 7.84 -5.00 -1.25
CA ASP A 161 8.32 -3.66 -1.63
C ASP A 161 9.01 -2.95 -0.47
N SER A 162 8.49 -3.10 0.75
CA SER A 162 9.10 -2.49 1.94
C SER A 162 10.53 -2.99 2.20
N LEU A 163 10.80 -4.28 1.97
CA LEU A 163 12.12 -4.87 2.18
C LEU A 163 13.12 -4.43 1.10
N ILE A 164 12.67 -4.35 -0.15
CA ILE A 164 13.48 -3.86 -1.26
C ILE A 164 13.82 -2.39 -1.04
N ASN A 165 12.83 -1.57 -0.66
CA ASN A 165 13.02 -0.15 -0.42
C ASN A 165 14.04 0.12 0.70
N VAL A 166 13.98 -0.62 1.82
CA VAL A 166 14.97 -0.49 2.91
C VAL A 166 16.39 -0.79 2.41
N ARG A 167 16.56 -1.85 1.61
CA ARG A 167 17.86 -2.20 1.04
C ARG A 167 18.38 -1.14 0.09
N VAL A 168 17.53 -0.66 -0.82
CA VAL A 168 17.89 0.39 -1.77
C VAL A 168 18.26 1.67 -1.01
N GLN A 169 17.47 2.05 -0.01
CA GLN A 169 17.73 3.23 0.81
C GLN A 169 19.07 3.15 1.56
N ASP A 170 19.40 2.00 2.14
CA ASP A 170 20.69 1.80 2.80
C ASP A 170 21.87 1.98 1.81
N SER A 171 21.74 1.40 0.61
CA SER A 171 22.76 1.53 -0.44
C SER A 171 22.94 2.99 -0.89
N ILE A 172 21.85 3.74 -1.06
CA ILE A 172 21.87 5.16 -1.42
C ILE A 172 22.50 5.99 -0.30
N ASN A 173 22.12 5.73 0.96
CA ASN A 173 22.66 6.43 2.12
C ASN A 173 24.17 6.22 2.24
N ARG A 174 24.66 5.00 1.98
CA ARG A 174 26.09 4.70 1.99
C ARG A 174 26.85 5.49 0.93
N VAL A 175 26.36 5.51 -0.30
CA VAL A 175 26.97 6.29 -1.40
C VAL A 175 26.96 7.78 -1.07
N TYR A 176 25.83 8.30 -0.59
CA TYR A 176 25.69 9.70 -0.19
C TYR A 176 26.71 10.11 0.88
N ARG A 177 26.93 9.26 1.90
CA ARG A 177 27.96 9.50 2.92
C ARG A 177 29.37 9.57 2.32
N LEU A 178 29.70 8.66 1.42
CA LEU A 178 31.02 8.63 0.78
C LEU A 178 31.25 9.86 -0.09
N GLN A 179 30.23 10.27 -0.85
CA GLN A 179 30.29 11.48 -1.67
C GLN A 179 30.48 12.72 -0.79
N LYS A 180 29.70 12.85 0.28
CA LYS A 180 29.84 13.94 1.23
C LYS A 180 31.25 14.01 1.84
N ASN A 181 31.80 12.88 2.26
CA ASN A 181 33.16 12.84 2.81
C ASN A 181 34.21 13.27 1.78
N ALA A 182 34.04 12.90 0.51
CA ALA A 182 34.93 13.31 -0.58
C ALA A 182 34.83 14.83 -0.85
N ASP A 183 33.62 15.38 -0.84
CA ASP A 183 33.37 16.81 -0.99
C ASP A 183 33.96 17.60 0.19
N ASP A 184 33.78 17.12 1.42
CA ASP A 184 34.35 17.71 2.63
C ASP A 184 35.88 17.71 2.57
N MET A 185 36.50 16.60 2.14
CA MET A 185 37.96 16.53 1.96
C MET A 185 38.46 17.47 0.87
N LYS A 186 37.74 17.57 -0.26
CA LYS A 186 38.05 18.53 -1.32
C LYS A 186 37.98 19.97 -0.80
N ASN A 187 36.99 20.29 0.03
CA ASN A 187 36.83 21.61 0.62
C ASN A 187 37.98 21.94 1.58
N LEU A 188 38.46 20.97 2.36
CA LEU A 188 39.61 21.14 3.25
C LEU A 188 40.90 21.42 2.46
N ILE A 189 41.10 20.75 1.32
CA ILE A 189 42.26 20.98 0.45
C ILE A 189 42.16 22.34 -0.27
N SER A 190 41.00 22.66 -0.81
CA SER A 190 40.81 23.88 -1.61
C SER A 190 40.80 25.16 -0.78
N ASN A 191 40.36 25.10 0.48
CA ASN A 191 40.21 26.27 1.35
C ASN A 191 41.22 26.27 2.51
N VAL A 192 42.38 25.63 2.32
CA VAL A 192 43.42 25.65 3.35
C VAL A 192 43.95 27.08 3.49
N ILE A 193 43.90 27.62 4.72
CA ILE A 193 44.65 28.84 5.04
C ILE A 193 46.10 28.39 5.08
N VAL A 194 46.90 28.87 4.12
CA VAL A 194 48.35 28.60 4.10
C VAL A 194 48.93 29.28 5.32
N ASP A 195 49.36 28.48 6.29
CA ASP A 195 50.04 29.02 7.46
C ASP A 195 51.39 29.56 6.99
N THR A 196 51.59 30.87 7.05
CA THR A 196 52.84 31.52 6.64
C THR A 196 53.90 31.47 7.75
N THR A 197 53.60 30.82 8.87
CA THR A 197 54.53 30.65 9.98
C THR A 197 55.71 29.78 9.55
N GLU A 198 56.93 30.23 9.80
CA GLU A 198 58.12 29.40 9.61
C GLU A 198 58.07 28.20 10.55
N ILE A 199 57.90 27.00 9.99
CA ILE A 199 57.90 25.78 10.77
C ILE A 199 59.35 25.47 11.14
N THR A 200 59.75 25.89 12.34
CA THR A 200 61.01 25.45 12.94
C THR A 200 60.87 24.01 13.45
N TYR A 201 61.99 23.29 13.52
CA TYR A 201 62.00 21.90 13.98
C TYR A 201 61.37 21.73 15.39
N ALA A 202 61.59 22.70 16.29
CA ALA A 202 61.04 22.67 17.63
C ALA A 202 59.51 22.84 17.65
N GLU A 203 58.98 23.76 16.84
CA GLU A 203 57.53 23.99 16.72
C GLU A 203 56.84 22.79 16.07
N PHE A 204 57.46 22.19 15.05
CA PHE A 204 56.98 20.96 14.43
C PHE A 204 56.90 19.81 15.43
N ALA A 205 57.97 19.59 16.21
CA ALA A 205 57.99 18.55 17.22
C ALA A 205 56.90 18.77 18.28
N ARG A 206 56.73 20.01 18.76
CA ARG A 206 55.67 20.39 19.69
C ARG A 206 54.27 20.08 19.13
N MET A 207 53.96 20.54 17.90
CA MET A 207 52.67 20.26 17.26
C MET A 207 52.44 18.76 17.08
N PHE A 208 53.45 18.01 16.63
CA PHE A 208 53.34 16.57 16.46
C PHE A 208 52.99 15.88 17.78
N TYR A 209 53.65 16.22 18.88
CA TYR A 209 53.36 15.63 20.19
C TYR A 209 51.99 16.04 20.74
N ASP A 210 51.56 17.29 20.53
CA ASP A 210 50.22 17.77 20.91
C ASP A 210 49.10 17.05 20.13
N TYR A 211 49.26 16.85 18.81
CA TYR A 211 48.26 16.18 17.97
C TYR A 211 48.26 14.65 18.05
N SER A 212 49.41 14.04 18.27
CA SER A 212 49.53 12.58 18.43
C SER A 212 49.20 12.10 19.85
N GLY A 213 49.13 13.01 20.83
CA GLY A 213 48.96 12.69 22.24
C GLY A 213 50.19 12.07 22.90
N LEU A 214 51.34 12.06 22.22
CA LEU A 214 52.60 11.51 22.71
C LEU A 214 53.44 12.60 23.38
N GLY A 215 53.08 13.04 24.58
CA GLY A 215 53.89 14.04 25.30
C GLY A 215 55.21 13.47 25.82
N ILE A 216 56.37 13.85 25.25
CA ILE A 216 57.67 13.57 25.84
C ILE A 216 57.99 14.64 26.92
N GLN A 217 58.00 14.23 28.19
CA GLN A 217 58.44 15.08 29.31
C GLN A 217 59.96 15.20 29.30
N VAL A 218 60.51 16.20 28.61
CA VAL A 218 61.98 16.40 28.52
C VAL A 218 62.55 17.27 29.66
N TYR A 219 61.72 17.91 30.49
CA TYR A 219 62.20 18.60 31.70
C TYR A 219 61.32 18.20 32.89
N GLY A 220 61.97 17.62 33.92
CA GLY A 220 61.35 16.70 34.88
C GLY A 220 60.33 17.26 35.87
N VAL A 221 59.44 16.34 36.30
CA VAL A 221 58.67 16.27 37.56
C VAL A 221 57.69 17.45 37.79
N HIS A 222 56.37 17.25 37.79
CA HIS A 222 55.64 16.59 38.88
C HIS A 222 54.61 15.56 38.42
N ILE A 223 54.77 14.37 38.98
CA ILE A 223 53.76 13.32 39.10
C ILE A 223 52.62 13.91 39.94
N ALA A 224 51.41 14.05 39.37
CA ALA A 224 50.21 14.14 40.20
C ALA A 224 50.13 12.86 41.04
N PRO A 225 49.83 12.92 42.35
CA PRO A 225 49.89 11.75 43.21
C PRO A 225 49.09 10.61 42.59
N VAL A 226 49.76 9.46 42.46
CA VAL A 226 49.14 8.19 42.08
C VAL A 226 47.90 8.05 42.95
N VAL A 227 46.72 8.08 42.33
CA VAL A 227 45.53 7.56 42.99
C VAL A 227 45.83 6.07 43.14
N GLU A 228 46.10 5.62 44.37
CA GLU A 228 46.23 4.20 44.68
C GLU A 228 44.91 3.54 44.30
N VAL A 229 44.89 2.92 43.12
CA VAL A 229 43.83 1.99 42.74
C VAL A 229 44.00 0.79 43.66
N PRO A 230 42.96 0.36 44.40
CA PRO A 230 43.08 -0.80 45.28
C PRO A 230 43.54 -2.03 44.47
N PRO A 231 44.35 -2.92 45.07
CA PRO A 231 44.98 -4.02 44.35
C PRO A 231 43.93 -4.93 43.72
N ILE A 232 44.01 -5.06 42.39
CA ILE A 232 43.27 -6.06 41.61
C ILE A 232 43.84 -7.44 41.99
N PRO A 233 43.03 -8.45 42.31
CA PRO A 233 43.52 -9.80 42.58
C PRO A 233 44.27 -10.34 41.35
N THR A 234 45.53 -10.75 41.55
CA THR A 234 46.34 -11.42 40.54
C THR A 234 45.69 -12.76 40.18
N THR A 235 45.09 -12.83 38.98
CA THR A 235 44.78 -14.12 38.35
C THR A 235 45.87 -14.40 37.33
N ASP A 236 47.00 -14.91 37.83
CA ASP A 236 47.93 -15.68 37.01
C ASP A 236 47.21 -16.98 36.62
N THR A 237 46.56 -17.01 35.46
CA THR A 237 46.40 -18.15 34.54
C THR A 237 45.54 -17.68 33.36
N ILE A 238 46.18 -17.22 32.27
CA ILE A 238 45.57 -17.25 30.95
C ILE A 238 46.14 -18.48 30.25
N PRO A 239 45.34 -19.52 29.92
CA PRO A 239 45.83 -20.63 29.11
C PRO A 239 46.19 -20.13 27.71
N SER A 240 47.34 -20.57 27.18
CA SER A 240 47.75 -20.33 25.80
C SER A 240 46.70 -20.86 24.83
N VAL A 241 46.23 -20.00 23.92
CA VAL A 241 45.32 -20.39 22.82
C VAL A 241 46.11 -21.19 21.79
N ASP A 242 45.77 -22.47 21.63
CA ASP A 242 46.29 -23.36 20.60
C ASP A 242 45.58 -23.06 19.25
N LEU A 243 46.34 -22.53 18.29
CA LEU A 243 45.85 -22.13 16.96
C LEU A 243 45.54 -23.31 16.01
N ASN A 244 45.74 -24.56 16.44
CA ASN A 244 45.57 -25.73 15.56
C ASN A 244 44.28 -26.54 15.80
N LYS A 245 43.30 -26.02 16.56
CA LYS A 245 42.01 -26.68 16.75
C LYS A 245 41.02 -26.32 15.62
N PRO A 246 40.32 -27.29 14.99
CA PRO A 246 39.34 -26.98 13.95
C PRO A 246 38.16 -26.18 14.55
N ILE A 247 37.73 -25.14 13.84
CA ILE A 247 36.60 -24.29 14.24
C ILE A 247 35.31 -25.06 14.04
N ASP A 248 34.71 -25.54 15.13
CA ASP A 248 33.34 -26.07 15.11
C ASP A 248 32.35 -24.91 15.03
N SER A 249 31.40 -25.02 14.10
CA SER A 249 30.33 -24.06 13.86
C SER A 249 29.34 -24.00 15.03
N SER A 250 29.30 -22.88 15.77
CA SER A 250 28.11 -22.25 16.38
C SER A 250 28.59 -21.09 17.27
N SER A 251 28.07 -19.87 17.18
CA SER A 251 26.69 -19.50 17.46
C SER A 251 26.38 -18.18 16.77
N VAL A 252 25.58 -18.23 15.70
CA VAL A 252 24.91 -17.03 15.18
C VAL A 252 23.85 -16.66 16.20
N GLU A 253 24.04 -15.54 16.90
CA GLU A 253 22.99 -14.97 17.74
C GLU A 253 21.81 -14.60 16.84
N LYS A 254 20.70 -15.34 17.01
CA LYS A 254 19.50 -15.23 16.20
C LYS A 254 18.77 -13.95 16.57
N LEU A 255 18.82 -12.96 15.67
CA LEU A 255 18.06 -11.71 15.77
C LEU A 255 16.55 -12.01 15.95
N PRO A 256 15.83 -11.33 16.86
CA PRO A 256 14.44 -11.67 17.18
C PRO A 256 13.50 -11.57 15.98
N THR A 257 12.71 -12.62 15.75
CA THR A 257 11.85 -12.82 14.57
C THR A 257 10.45 -12.21 14.70
N VAL A 258 10.18 -11.31 15.64
CA VAL A 258 8.86 -10.66 15.74
C VAL A 258 9.03 -9.19 16.14
N LEU A 259 8.79 -8.29 15.18
CA LEU A 259 8.54 -6.87 15.46
C LEU A 259 7.05 -6.73 15.83
N PRO A 260 6.71 -6.06 16.96
CA PRO A 260 5.32 -5.87 17.36
C PRO A 260 4.57 -5.05 16.31
N SER A 261 3.36 -5.51 15.97
CA SER A 261 2.43 -4.87 15.05
C SER A 261 1.85 -3.60 15.68
N GLY A 262 2.69 -2.57 15.82
CA GLY A 262 2.29 -1.23 16.25
C GLY A 262 2.21 -0.33 15.03
N ASN A 263 0.99 -0.13 14.50
CA ASN A 263 0.61 0.90 13.52
C ASN A 263 1.76 1.51 12.73
N LEU A 264 2.28 0.78 11.73
CA LEU A 264 3.10 1.36 10.69
C LEU A 264 2.24 2.36 9.93
N ARG A 265 2.35 3.64 10.30
CA ARG A 265 1.77 4.72 9.51
C ARG A 265 2.40 4.64 8.12
N PRO A 266 1.62 4.72 7.02
CA PRO A 266 2.21 4.89 5.71
C PRO A 266 3.11 6.11 5.78
N LEU A 267 4.38 5.93 5.42
CA LEU A 267 5.35 7.01 5.42
C LEU A 267 4.81 8.05 4.44
N SER A 268 4.38 9.19 4.99
CA SER A 268 3.87 10.31 4.21
C SER A 268 4.89 10.66 3.12
N ASP A 269 4.37 11.04 1.97
CA ASP A 269 5.05 11.48 0.74
C ASP A 269 5.99 12.68 0.97
N THR A 270 6.98 12.50 1.83
CA THR A 270 7.95 13.51 2.24
C THR A 270 9.13 13.55 1.26
N GLY A 271 9.14 12.68 0.24
CA GLY A 271 10.13 12.64 -0.83
C GLY A 271 10.08 13.83 -1.79
N ARG A 272 9.03 14.67 -1.73
CA ARG A 272 8.96 15.91 -2.55
C ARG A 272 9.48 17.16 -1.87
N ASN A 273 9.81 17.11 -0.59
CA ASN A 273 10.41 18.24 0.13
C ASN A 273 11.60 17.75 0.95
N ILE A 274 12.74 17.53 0.29
CA ILE A 274 14.02 17.62 0.98
C ILE A 274 14.08 19.07 1.53
N PRO A 275 14.11 19.30 2.85
CA PRO A 275 14.36 20.63 3.35
C PRO A 275 15.73 21.05 2.84
N ARG A 276 15.81 22.14 2.07
CA ARG A 276 17.09 22.80 1.71
C ARG A 276 17.81 23.40 2.93
N THR A 277 17.40 23.03 4.14
CA THR A 277 17.94 23.53 5.39
C THR A 277 18.52 22.38 6.19
N VAL A 278 19.85 22.45 6.34
CA VAL A 278 20.63 21.64 7.27
C VAL A 278 19.96 21.69 8.65
N PRO A 279 19.64 20.54 9.29
CA PRO A 279 19.18 20.57 10.67
C PRO A 279 20.23 21.27 11.53
N ASN A 280 19.81 22.25 12.34
CA ASN A 280 20.67 23.11 13.16
C ASN A 280 21.58 22.37 14.15
N THR A 281 21.50 21.03 14.23
CA THR A 281 22.34 20.16 15.05
C THR A 281 23.75 19.94 14.49
N LEU A 282 24.08 20.48 13.32
CA LEU A 282 25.42 20.39 12.70
C LEU A 282 26.06 21.77 12.48
N ARG A 283 25.77 22.76 13.33
CA ARG A 283 26.53 24.02 13.32
C ARG A 283 27.86 23.78 14.06
N PRO A 284 29.02 24.12 13.50
CA PRO A 284 30.29 24.02 14.22
C PRO A 284 30.21 24.86 15.50
N LEU A 285 30.70 24.32 16.62
CA LEU A 285 30.91 25.11 17.83
C LEU A 285 31.78 26.33 17.46
N GLN A 286 31.22 27.53 17.54
CA GLN A 286 32.00 28.76 17.39
C GLN A 286 33.04 28.78 18.51
N ARG A 287 34.32 28.72 18.16
CA ARG A 287 35.40 28.91 19.14
C ARG A 287 35.25 30.29 19.78
N PRO A 288 35.43 30.42 21.10
CA PRO A 288 35.41 31.72 21.76
C PRO A 288 36.54 32.58 21.19
N LYS A 289 36.23 33.85 20.91
CA LYS A 289 37.26 34.84 20.57
C LYS A 289 38.11 35.09 21.82
N LEU A 290 39.42 34.85 21.72
CA LEU A 290 40.36 35.35 22.72
C LEU A 290 40.36 36.89 22.67
N GLN A 291 40.19 37.51 23.84
CA GLN A 291 40.46 38.92 24.08
C GLN A 291 41.96 39.15 24.24
#